data_AF-Q2PTC7-F1
#
_entry.id   AF-Q2PTC7-F1
#
_cell.length_a   1.000
_cell.length_b   1.000
_cell.length_c   1.000
_cell.angle_alpha   90.00
_cell.angle_beta   90.00
_cell.angle_gamma   90.00
#
_symmetry.space_group_name_H-M   'P 1'
#
loop_
_entity.id
_entity.type
_entity.pdbx_description
1 polymer ?
#
loop_
_entity_poly.entity_id
_entity_poly.type
_entity_poly.pdbx_seq_one_letter_code
_entity_poly.pdbx_strand_id
1 'polypeptide(L)'
;KQRKTSVLHVLLVVTAILGISLWVNASHGMKAQAESIAQPAPINEIFTDPALADEVKTELGKTSVTDEVTQTDLNQITKLEADDKGINSIEGIQYLTNLNMLGVSSNQITNITPLANLTNLDSLYLGDNKISDVTPLSGLTQLTFVQLSSNQIKDVTPLANLTKLNYLDLRENQISDASPLVNMTDLTVLHLEKQQITAAPVVYQTNLVAPDILKNAYGEVVPPTTISNNGTFASPNITWNLDSFTSEVSYDFNQKITLGDNGKVTFAGTVVQPIVEAPVNYITTFDVDGTTTTENVVVDTLITEPAEPTKEGYTFSGWYDAETGGNEWDFAVDKMPATNMTLYAQFTINSYTATFDVDGETTNQKVDYQALLQEPTAPTKDGYTFVGWYDAKTGGTEWDFATSKMPTSDITLYARFTKNPSSDNSQTAPGKDDKNDKDKLTIKANDSADATSTKLPKTSDDSSMIPTILGTLFIGGAILILRKKTTNI
;
A
#
# COMPACT_ATOMS: atom_id res chain seq x y z
N LYS A 1 8.37 4.40 56.19
CA LYS A 1 7.79 3.50 55.15
C LYS A 1 6.29 3.82 55.10
N GLN A 2 5.80 4.79 54.32
CA GLN A 2 5.98 5.10 52.90
C GLN A 2 5.25 4.11 51.97
N ARG A 3 4.39 4.64 51.08
CA ARG A 3 3.71 4.03 49.90
C ARG A 3 2.80 2.80 50.14
N LYS A 4 1.47 3.03 50.15
CA LYS A 4 0.53 2.56 49.10
C LYS A 4 -0.91 3.06 49.33
N THR A 5 -1.23 4.21 48.75
CA THR A 5 -2.58 4.75 48.52
C THR A 5 -2.52 5.54 47.21
N SER A 6 -3.57 5.44 46.38
CA SER A 6 -3.73 5.92 44.98
C SER A 6 -3.52 4.90 43.85
N VAL A 7 -4.54 4.04 43.60
CA VAL A 7 -4.80 3.37 42.30
C VAL A 7 -6.31 3.10 42.08
N LEU A 8 -7.22 3.95 42.55
CA LEU A 8 -8.67 3.64 42.52
C LEU A 8 -9.62 4.85 42.42
N HIS A 9 -9.35 5.80 41.50
CA HIS A 9 -10.32 6.84 41.10
C HIS A 9 -10.19 7.30 39.63
N VAL A 10 -9.46 6.59 38.78
CA VAL A 10 -9.19 6.98 37.36
C VAL A 10 -9.93 6.05 36.39
N LEU A 11 -11.24 5.83 36.61
CA LEU A 11 -12.04 4.90 35.80
C LEU A 11 -13.53 5.29 35.74
N LEU A 12 -13.85 6.49 35.22
CA LEU A 12 -15.23 6.85 34.86
C LEU A 12 -15.41 8.03 33.87
N VAL A 13 -14.35 8.64 33.33
CA VAL A 13 -14.44 9.92 32.58
C VAL A 13 -14.17 9.78 31.05
N VAL A 14 -13.90 8.57 30.54
CA VAL A 14 -13.55 8.35 29.11
C VAL A 14 -14.53 7.39 28.42
N THR A 15 -15.81 7.76 28.36
CA THR A 15 -16.86 7.03 27.62
C THR A 15 -17.60 7.93 26.63
N ALA A 16 -16.86 8.73 25.85
CA ALA A 16 -17.41 9.58 24.77
C ALA A 16 -16.49 9.76 23.53
N ILE A 17 -15.26 9.23 23.52
CA ILE A 17 -14.24 9.54 22.48
C ILE A 17 -14.30 8.61 21.24
N LEU A 18 -15.21 7.63 21.22
CA LEU A 18 -15.44 6.75 20.06
C LEU A 18 -16.92 6.77 19.67
N GLY A 19 -17.32 7.76 18.85
CA GLY A 19 -18.73 7.98 18.50
C GLY A 19 -19.02 8.55 17.10
N ILE A 20 -18.15 9.40 16.52
CA ILE A 20 -18.44 10.09 15.24
C ILE A 20 -17.27 9.97 14.26
N SER A 21 -17.17 8.83 13.58
CA SER A 21 -16.32 8.65 12.39
C SER A 21 -16.94 7.72 11.31
N LEU A 22 -18.22 7.36 11.47
CA LEU A 22 -18.95 6.40 10.61
C LEU A 22 -20.40 6.83 10.31
N TRP A 23 -20.63 8.12 10.03
CA TRP A 23 -21.95 8.66 9.63
C TRP A 23 -21.92 9.50 8.35
N VAL A 24 -21.25 8.98 7.32
CA VAL A 24 -21.49 9.40 5.93
C VAL A 24 -22.56 8.46 5.34
N ASN A 25 -23.58 9.03 4.68
CA ASN A 25 -24.74 8.35 4.07
C ASN A 25 -25.78 7.73 5.04
N ALA A 26 -26.47 8.51 5.91
CA ALA A 26 -27.77 8.07 6.46
C ALA A 26 -28.76 9.15 6.99
N SER A 27 -28.68 10.46 6.69
CA SER A 27 -29.88 11.32 6.88
C SER A 27 -29.96 12.55 5.97
N HIS A 28 -31.15 12.80 5.43
CA HIS A 28 -31.67 14.15 5.21
C HIS A 28 -32.70 14.39 6.32
N GLY A 29 -32.53 15.39 7.18
CA GLY A 29 -33.57 15.83 8.12
C GLY A 29 -33.16 16.06 9.57
N MET A 30 -32.03 15.53 10.05
CA MET A 30 -31.46 16.02 11.31
C MET A 30 -30.82 17.39 11.09
N LYS A 31 -31.36 18.42 11.75
CA LYS A 31 -30.59 19.64 11.98
C LYS A 31 -29.45 19.27 12.94
N ALA A 32 -28.21 19.52 12.53
CA ALA A 32 -27.10 19.43 13.46
C ALA A 32 -27.30 20.49 14.57
N GLN A 33 -26.98 20.12 15.80
CA GLN A 33 -27.13 20.96 16.98
C GLN A 33 -25.76 21.04 17.67
N ALA A 34 -25.43 22.23 18.21
CA ALA A 34 -24.21 22.41 19.00
C ALA A 34 -24.17 21.44 20.19
N GLU A 35 -22.96 21.05 20.60
CA GLU A 35 -22.80 20.10 21.69
C GLU A 35 -23.09 20.74 23.06
N SER A 36 -23.15 19.93 24.11
CA SER A 36 -23.30 20.44 25.48
C SER A 36 -22.62 19.51 26.49
N ILE A 37 -21.94 20.09 27.49
CA ILE A 37 -21.28 19.31 28.53
C ILE A 37 -22.33 18.63 29.44
N ALA A 38 -22.15 17.33 29.68
CA ALA A 38 -23.15 16.50 30.34
C ALA A 38 -23.19 16.67 31.88
N GLN A 39 -22.13 17.23 32.48
CA GLN A 39 -21.93 17.51 33.90
C GLN A 39 -21.06 18.78 34.04
N PRO A 40 -20.97 19.42 35.22
CA PRO A 40 -19.96 20.44 35.48
C PRO A 40 -18.55 19.86 35.32
N ALA A 41 -17.63 20.65 34.76
CA ALA A 41 -16.22 20.26 34.61
C ALA A 41 -15.28 21.48 34.70
N PRO A 42 -13.98 21.29 35.00
CA PRO A 42 -12.99 22.37 35.00
C PRO A 42 -12.80 22.98 33.60
N ILE A 43 -12.59 24.29 33.52
CA ILE A 43 -12.39 25.00 32.24
C ILE A 43 -11.23 24.40 31.44
N ASN A 44 -10.12 24.07 32.09
CA ASN A 44 -8.94 23.46 31.45
C ASN A 44 -9.09 21.98 31.04
N GLU A 45 -10.21 21.33 31.37
CA GLU A 45 -10.56 20.00 30.86
C GLU A 45 -11.51 20.08 29.64
N ILE A 46 -12.27 21.18 29.53
CA ILE A 46 -13.15 21.46 28.38
C ILE A 46 -12.36 22.14 27.26
N PHE A 47 -11.59 23.18 27.59
CA PHE A 47 -10.76 23.96 26.67
C PHE A 47 -9.32 23.50 26.83
N THR A 48 -8.86 22.66 25.91
CA THR A 48 -7.58 21.94 26.07
C THR A 48 -6.35 22.79 25.73
N ASP A 49 -6.53 23.91 25.02
CA ASP A 49 -5.48 24.91 24.81
C ASP A 49 -5.40 25.86 26.03
N PRO A 50 -4.25 25.97 26.72
CA PRO A 50 -4.14 26.78 27.93
C PRO A 50 -4.43 28.27 27.75
N ALA A 51 -4.17 28.85 26.57
CA ALA A 51 -4.44 30.26 26.31
C ALA A 51 -5.94 30.51 26.11
N LEU A 52 -6.62 29.61 25.40
CA LEU A 52 -8.08 29.65 25.26
C LEU A 52 -8.78 29.41 26.61
N ALA A 53 -8.29 28.48 27.42
CA ALA A 53 -8.81 28.23 28.76
C ALA A 53 -8.68 29.46 29.68
N ASP A 54 -7.57 30.21 29.57
CA ASP A 54 -7.38 31.43 30.35
C ASP A 54 -8.31 32.57 29.89
N GLU A 55 -8.60 32.67 28.59
CA GLU A 55 -9.60 33.63 28.07
C GLU A 55 -11.02 33.28 28.51
N VAL A 56 -11.44 32.02 28.38
CA VAL A 56 -12.76 31.55 28.84
C VAL A 56 -12.94 31.74 30.35
N LYS A 57 -11.88 31.48 31.14
CA LYS A 57 -11.84 31.81 32.57
C LYS A 57 -12.04 33.31 32.82
N THR A 58 -11.45 34.16 31.98
CA THR A 58 -11.55 35.63 32.10
C THR A 58 -12.95 36.13 31.75
N GLU A 59 -13.52 35.69 30.63
CA GLU A 59 -14.89 36.04 30.18
C GLU A 59 -15.96 35.58 31.19
N LEU A 60 -15.79 34.40 31.81
CA LEU A 60 -16.68 33.89 32.86
C LEU A 60 -16.43 34.51 34.26
N GLY A 61 -15.46 35.43 34.40
CA GLY A 61 -15.11 36.06 35.67
C GLY A 61 -14.58 35.08 36.74
N LYS A 62 -14.01 33.95 36.32
CA LYS A 62 -13.52 32.87 37.18
C LYS A 62 -12.09 33.16 37.67
N THR A 63 -11.68 32.50 38.75
CA THR A 63 -10.40 32.77 39.44
C THR A 63 -9.27 31.85 39.00
N SER A 64 -9.59 30.63 38.57
CA SER A 64 -8.65 29.63 38.07
C SER A 64 -9.24 28.93 36.85
N VAL A 65 -8.38 28.51 35.92
CA VAL A 65 -8.79 27.60 34.82
C VAL A 65 -9.24 26.23 35.35
N THR A 66 -8.96 25.91 36.62
CA THR A 66 -9.46 24.72 37.32
C THR A 66 -10.84 24.92 37.98
N ASP A 67 -11.44 26.11 37.90
CA ASP A 67 -12.77 26.35 38.46
C ASP A 67 -13.82 25.62 37.61
N GLU A 68 -14.77 24.94 38.25
CA GLU A 68 -15.82 24.22 37.53
C GLU A 68 -16.81 25.20 36.85
N VAL A 69 -17.25 24.80 35.66
CA VAL A 69 -18.28 25.48 34.85
C VAL A 69 -19.34 24.49 34.40
N THR A 70 -20.58 24.97 34.33
CA THR A 70 -21.73 24.23 33.80
C THR A 70 -22.07 24.71 32.39
N GLN A 71 -22.88 23.95 31.65
CA GLN A 71 -23.42 24.44 30.37
C GLN A 71 -24.19 25.77 30.52
N THR A 72 -24.77 26.05 31.68
CA THR A 72 -25.44 27.34 31.97
C THR A 72 -24.45 28.49 32.12
N ASP A 73 -23.22 28.24 32.56
CA ASP A 73 -22.13 29.23 32.55
C ASP A 73 -21.63 29.45 31.12
N LEU A 74 -21.31 28.37 30.40
CA LEU A 74 -20.85 28.44 29.00
C LEU A 74 -21.85 29.17 28.08
N ASN A 75 -23.15 28.98 28.31
CA ASN A 75 -24.23 29.65 27.58
C ASN A 75 -24.33 31.16 27.83
N GLN A 76 -23.56 31.74 28.75
CA GLN A 76 -23.45 33.19 28.94
C GLN A 76 -22.45 33.81 27.94
N ILE A 77 -21.47 33.03 27.48
CA ILE A 77 -20.51 33.46 26.46
C ILE A 77 -21.26 33.56 25.13
N THR A 78 -21.57 34.80 24.76
CA THR A 78 -22.17 35.15 23.46
C THR A 78 -21.14 35.76 22.51
N LYS A 79 -20.04 36.27 23.03
CA LYS A 79 -18.89 36.79 22.30
C LYS A 79 -17.61 36.31 22.97
N LEU A 80 -16.54 36.07 22.20
CA LEU A 80 -15.20 35.77 22.73
C LEU A 80 -14.14 36.46 21.86
N GLU A 81 -13.20 37.20 22.47
CA GLU A 81 -12.10 37.90 21.78
C GLU A 81 -10.73 37.43 22.31
N ALA A 82 -10.12 36.50 21.57
CA ALA A 82 -8.87 35.84 21.89
C ALA A 82 -7.82 36.02 20.77
N ASP A 83 -7.80 37.20 20.14
CA ASP A 83 -6.77 37.59 19.16
C ASP A 83 -5.39 37.74 19.83
N ASP A 84 -4.32 37.31 19.14
CA ASP A 84 -2.91 37.38 19.60
C ASP A 84 -2.67 36.77 21.00
N LYS A 85 -3.18 35.55 21.21
CA LYS A 85 -3.03 34.79 22.48
C LYS A 85 -2.12 33.57 22.38
N GLY A 86 -1.64 33.23 21.17
CA GLY A 86 -0.82 32.05 20.91
C GLY A 86 -1.58 30.73 20.92
N ILE A 87 -2.90 30.78 20.70
CA ILE A 87 -3.81 29.62 20.66
C ILE A 87 -3.48 28.73 19.46
N ASN A 88 -3.44 27.41 19.68
CA ASN A 88 -3.13 26.39 18.68
C ASN A 88 -4.36 25.52 18.38
N SER A 89 -5.27 25.38 19.34
CA SER A 89 -6.50 24.61 19.22
C SER A 89 -7.70 25.38 19.77
N ILE A 90 -8.84 25.28 19.09
CA ILE A 90 -10.14 25.79 19.56
C ILE A 90 -11.07 24.68 20.06
N GLU A 91 -10.51 23.53 20.44
CA GLU A 91 -11.22 22.45 21.10
C GLU A 91 -11.90 22.95 22.39
N GLY A 92 -13.18 22.61 22.56
CA GLY A 92 -14.06 23.13 23.62
C GLY A 92 -15.02 24.23 23.14
N ILE A 93 -14.72 24.95 22.05
CA ILE A 93 -15.61 26.00 21.51
C ILE A 93 -16.96 25.42 21.05
N GLN A 94 -17.05 24.14 20.68
CA GLN A 94 -18.34 23.50 20.30
C GLN A 94 -19.40 23.52 21.41
N TYR A 95 -19.01 23.76 22.66
CA TYR A 95 -19.91 23.89 23.82
C TYR A 95 -20.40 25.32 24.05
N LEU A 96 -19.92 26.33 23.31
CA LEU A 96 -20.35 27.73 23.41
C LEU A 96 -21.60 27.96 22.55
N THR A 97 -22.70 27.29 22.86
CA THR A 97 -23.86 27.18 21.93
C THR A 97 -24.53 28.50 21.56
N ASN A 98 -24.31 29.56 22.34
CA ASN A 98 -24.89 30.89 22.17
C ASN A 98 -23.91 31.91 21.54
N LEU A 99 -22.72 31.47 21.12
CA LEU A 99 -21.70 32.31 20.52
C LEU A 99 -22.18 32.91 19.18
N ASN A 100 -22.17 34.24 19.07
CA ASN A 100 -22.47 35.01 17.88
C ASN A 100 -21.21 35.59 17.23
N MET A 101 -20.21 35.98 18.03
CA MET A 101 -18.94 36.54 17.58
C MET A 101 -17.75 35.77 18.19
N LEU A 102 -16.83 35.33 17.34
CA LEU A 102 -15.53 34.78 17.75
C LEU A 102 -14.38 35.53 17.06
N GLY A 103 -13.50 36.13 17.85
CA GLY A 103 -12.19 36.59 17.42
C GLY A 103 -11.09 35.67 17.95
N VAL A 104 -10.30 35.09 17.04
CA VAL A 104 -9.11 34.27 17.31
C VAL A 104 -8.01 34.54 16.26
N SER A 105 -7.92 35.77 15.77
CA SER A 105 -6.91 36.17 14.77
C SER A 105 -5.49 36.24 15.35
N SER A 106 -4.46 36.23 14.50
CA SER A 106 -3.05 36.25 14.93
C SER A 106 -2.68 35.10 15.88
N ASN A 107 -3.14 33.89 15.57
CA ASN A 107 -2.93 32.69 16.36
C ASN A 107 -2.25 31.58 15.51
N GLN A 108 -2.28 30.34 15.96
CA GLN A 108 -1.60 29.20 15.33
C GLN A 108 -2.59 28.09 14.90
N ILE A 109 -3.88 28.43 14.79
CA ILE A 109 -4.98 27.49 14.58
C ILE A 109 -4.91 26.89 13.18
N THR A 110 -4.97 25.56 13.11
CA THR A 110 -5.06 24.77 11.86
C THR A 110 -6.43 24.14 11.64
N ASN A 111 -7.09 23.74 12.73
CA ASN A 111 -8.34 22.98 12.72
C ASN A 111 -9.49 23.82 13.29
N ILE A 112 -10.54 24.02 12.50
CA ILE A 112 -11.77 24.74 12.90
C ILE A 112 -13.03 23.86 12.97
N THR A 113 -12.86 22.53 13.02
CA THR A 113 -13.97 21.57 13.20
C THR A 113 -14.91 21.89 14.38
N PRO A 114 -14.43 22.38 15.55
CA PRO A 114 -15.28 22.80 16.66
C PRO A 114 -16.35 23.86 16.32
N LEU A 115 -16.19 24.62 15.23
CA LEU A 115 -17.18 25.63 14.82
C LEU A 115 -18.41 25.04 14.12
N ALA A 116 -18.35 23.80 13.61
CA ALA A 116 -19.27 23.28 12.59
C ALA A 116 -20.77 23.35 12.93
N ASN A 117 -21.11 23.28 14.22
CA ASN A 117 -22.49 23.26 14.71
C ASN A 117 -22.91 24.57 15.42
N LEU A 118 -22.04 25.59 15.48
CA LEU A 118 -22.33 26.87 16.13
C LEU A 118 -23.16 27.79 15.22
N THR A 119 -24.36 27.35 14.84
CA THR A 119 -25.24 28.01 13.88
C THR A 119 -25.78 29.38 14.31
N ASN A 120 -25.41 29.87 15.49
CA ASN A 120 -25.73 31.22 15.99
C ASN A 120 -24.65 32.26 15.61
N LEU A 121 -23.49 31.84 15.09
CA LEU A 121 -22.42 32.73 14.66
C LEU A 121 -22.87 33.66 13.52
N ASP A 122 -22.67 34.97 13.72
CA ASP A 122 -22.84 36.01 12.71
C ASP A 122 -21.50 36.67 12.29
N SER A 123 -20.46 36.57 13.13
CA SER A 123 -19.17 37.24 12.94
C SER A 123 -17.97 36.35 13.32
N LEU A 124 -17.02 36.18 12.40
CA LEU A 124 -15.78 35.43 12.61
C LEU A 124 -14.54 36.22 12.21
N TYR A 125 -13.56 36.28 13.11
CA TYR A 125 -12.23 36.83 12.86
C TYR A 125 -11.19 35.72 13.07
N LEU A 126 -10.75 35.13 11.96
CA LEU A 126 -9.85 33.97 11.86
C LEU A 126 -8.58 34.33 11.05
N GLY A 127 -8.26 35.63 10.95
CA GLY A 127 -7.11 36.13 10.19
C GLY A 127 -5.77 35.70 10.79
N ASP A 128 -4.71 35.69 10.00
CA ASP A 128 -3.33 35.45 10.45
C ASP A 128 -3.20 34.15 11.28
N ASN A 129 -3.54 33.02 10.63
CA ASN A 129 -3.60 31.68 11.21
C ASN A 129 -3.04 30.64 10.21
N LYS A 130 -3.33 29.34 10.40
CA LYS A 130 -2.82 28.23 9.57
C LYS A 130 -3.95 27.34 9.02
N ILE A 131 -5.14 27.91 8.84
CA ILE A 131 -6.34 27.20 8.38
C ILE A 131 -6.23 26.91 6.89
N SER A 132 -6.43 25.66 6.49
CA SER A 132 -6.48 25.24 5.08
C SER A 132 -7.83 24.65 4.65
N ASP A 133 -8.58 24.09 5.60
CA ASP A 133 -9.94 23.56 5.39
C ASP A 133 -10.99 24.47 6.04
N VAL A 134 -11.94 24.94 5.23
CA VAL A 134 -13.09 25.75 5.65
C VAL A 134 -14.42 24.98 5.54
N THR A 135 -14.40 23.67 5.31
CA THR A 135 -15.57 22.79 5.30
C THR A 135 -16.46 22.95 6.54
N PRO A 136 -15.94 23.10 7.77
CA PRO A 136 -16.75 23.36 8.97
C PRO A 136 -17.65 24.60 8.88
N LEU A 137 -17.28 25.62 8.11
CA LEU A 137 -18.06 26.85 7.99
C LEU A 137 -19.34 26.68 7.14
N SER A 138 -19.43 25.63 6.31
CA SER A 138 -20.49 25.47 5.29
C SER A 138 -21.93 25.42 5.83
N GLY A 139 -22.13 25.01 7.09
CA GLY A 139 -23.44 25.02 7.75
C GLY A 139 -23.85 26.36 8.37
N LEU A 140 -22.90 27.30 8.53
CA LEU A 140 -23.04 28.52 9.33
C LEU A 140 -23.72 29.67 8.56
N THR A 141 -24.87 29.36 7.95
CA THR A 141 -25.70 30.24 7.09
C THR A 141 -26.26 31.52 7.76
N GLN A 142 -25.87 31.78 9.02
CA GLN A 142 -26.14 33.02 9.75
C GLN A 142 -24.99 34.04 9.65
N LEU A 143 -23.80 33.64 9.21
CA LEU A 143 -22.62 34.50 9.09
C LEU A 143 -22.87 35.70 8.16
N THR A 144 -22.48 36.88 8.64
CA THR A 144 -22.53 38.17 7.93
C THR A 144 -21.13 38.77 7.74
N PHE A 145 -20.20 38.49 8.66
CA PHE A 145 -18.81 38.93 8.61
C PHE A 145 -17.85 37.74 8.77
N VAL A 146 -16.92 37.55 7.83
CA VAL A 146 -15.85 36.55 7.92
C VAL A 146 -14.52 37.16 7.47
N GLN A 147 -13.53 37.18 8.37
CA GLN A 147 -12.13 37.45 8.04
C GLN A 147 -11.33 36.15 8.11
N LEU A 148 -10.74 35.75 6.98
CA LEU A 148 -9.91 34.55 6.78
C LEU A 148 -8.58 34.91 6.08
N SER A 149 -8.15 36.18 6.11
CA SER A 149 -6.89 36.63 5.53
C SER A 149 -5.67 35.95 6.16
N SER A 150 -4.55 35.90 5.43
CA SER A 150 -3.28 35.31 5.91
C SER A 150 -3.45 33.88 6.42
N ASN A 151 -3.91 32.98 5.54
CA ASN A 151 -4.17 31.57 5.84
C ASN A 151 -3.70 30.68 4.68
N GLN A 152 -4.10 29.40 4.67
CA GLN A 152 -3.62 28.39 3.71
C GLN A 152 -4.77 27.80 2.86
N ILE A 153 -5.87 28.56 2.72
CA ILE A 153 -7.09 28.11 2.05
C ILE A 153 -6.85 28.00 0.54
N LYS A 154 -7.28 26.86 -0.03
CA LYS A 154 -7.26 26.58 -1.48
C LYS A 154 -8.66 26.47 -2.07
N ASP A 155 -9.55 25.78 -1.36
CA ASP A 155 -10.93 25.57 -1.77
C ASP A 155 -11.87 26.50 -0.98
N VAL A 156 -12.66 27.29 -1.70
CA VAL A 156 -13.70 28.18 -1.15
C VAL A 156 -15.11 27.66 -1.42
N THR A 157 -15.26 26.48 -2.00
CA THR A 157 -16.56 25.80 -2.23
C THR A 157 -17.42 25.72 -0.96
N PRO A 158 -16.88 25.44 0.24
CA PRO A 158 -17.67 25.47 1.49
C PRO A 158 -18.38 26.81 1.78
N LEU A 159 -17.83 27.94 1.29
CA LEU A 159 -18.34 29.28 1.58
C LEU A 159 -19.51 29.69 0.65
N ALA A 160 -19.70 29.00 -0.48
CA ALA A 160 -20.64 29.37 -1.54
C ALA A 160 -22.12 29.45 -1.10
N ASN A 161 -22.49 28.73 -0.03
CA ASN A 161 -23.86 28.72 0.52
C ASN A 161 -24.08 29.75 1.65
N LEU A 162 -23.05 30.52 2.04
CA LEU A 162 -23.12 31.52 3.09
C LEU A 162 -23.70 32.84 2.55
N THR A 163 -24.94 32.77 2.03
CA THR A 163 -25.58 33.84 1.25
C THR A 163 -25.87 35.12 2.01
N LYS A 164 -25.73 35.13 3.35
CA LYS A 164 -25.85 36.33 4.20
C LYS A 164 -24.53 37.09 4.40
N LEU A 165 -23.42 36.57 3.90
CA LEU A 165 -22.13 37.25 4.03
C LEU A 165 -22.16 38.59 3.32
N ASN A 166 -21.87 39.64 4.08
CA ASN A 166 -21.78 41.01 3.64
C ASN A 166 -20.32 41.48 3.53
N TYR A 167 -19.45 40.91 4.37
CA TYR A 167 -18.00 41.09 4.37
C TYR A 167 -17.29 39.73 4.34
N LEU A 168 -16.40 39.54 3.37
CA LEU A 168 -15.51 38.36 3.27
C LEU A 168 -14.09 38.79 2.90
N ASP A 169 -13.12 38.49 3.76
CA ASP A 169 -11.70 38.73 3.48
C ASP A 169 -10.94 37.41 3.33
N LEU A 170 -10.40 37.18 2.13
CA LEU A 170 -9.65 36.00 1.72
C LEU A 170 -8.26 36.38 1.16
N ARG A 171 -7.73 37.55 1.50
CA ARG A 171 -6.37 37.97 1.09
C ARG A 171 -5.30 37.01 1.61
N GLU A 172 -4.17 36.93 0.93
CA GLU A 172 -2.98 36.22 1.45
C GLU A 172 -3.29 34.74 1.76
N ASN A 173 -3.99 34.09 0.82
CA ASN A 173 -4.34 32.67 0.80
C ASN A 173 -3.80 32.01 -0.50
N GLN A 174 -4.25 30.80 -0.83
CA GLN A 174 -3.75 29.98 -1.94
C GLN A 174 -4.84 29.65 -2.97
N ILE A 175 -5.82 30.55 -3.15
CA ILE A 175 -7.05 30.31 -3.91
C ILE A 175 -6.80 30.52 -5.41
N SER A 176 -6.86 29.45 -6.20
CA SER A 176 -6.77 29.51 -7.67
C SER A 176 -8.12 29.59 -8.39
N ASP A 177 -9.21 29.16 -7.75
CA ASP A 177 -10.55 29.12 -8.35
C ASP A 177 -11.54 29.93 -7.51
N ALA A 178 -11.90 31.11 -8.01
CA ALA A 178 -12.87 32.00 -7.36
C ALA A 178 -14.33 31.72 -7.75
N SER A 179 -14.60 30.76 -8.64
CA SER A 179 -15.94 30.52 -9.19
C SER A 179 -17.04 30.12 -8.17
N PRO A 180 -16.75 29.48 -7.01
CA PRO A 180 -17.79 29.23 -6.01
C PRO A 180 -18.41 30.50 -5.40
N LEU A 181 -17.70 31.63 -5.43
CA LEU A 181 -18.12 32.89 -4.80
C LEU A 181 -19.13 33.69 -5.64
N VAL A 182 -19.41 33.27 -6.88
CA VAL A 182 -20.17 34.07 -7.87
C VAL A 182 -21.63 34.34 -7.49
N ASN A 183 -22.23 33.47 -6.66
CA ASN A 183 -23.62 33.56 -6.24
C ASN A 183 -23.81 34.34 -4.93
N MET A 184 -22.75 34.91 -4.35
CA MET A 184 -22.79 35.61 -3.06
C MET A 184 -23.21 37.07 -3.25
N THR A 185 -24.45 37.28 -3.69
CA THR A 185 -25.01 38.58 -4.13
C THR A 185 -25.05 39.67 -3.08
N ASP A 186 -24.96 39.31 -1.80
CA ASP A 186 -25.15 40.23 -0.66
C ASP A 186 -23.80 40.73 -0.10
N LEU A 187 -22.67 40.24 -0.64
CA LEU A 187 -21.31 40.73 -0.35
C LEU A 187 -21.14 42.16 -0.84
N THR A 188 -21.00 43.11 0.09
CA THR A 188 -20.60 44.49 -0.22
C THR A 188 -19.09 44.69 -0.17
N VAL A 189 -18.37 43.82 0.54
CA VAL A 189 -16.91 43.78 0.57
C VAL A 189 -16.43 42.36 0.37
N LEU A 190 -15.65 42.15 -0.70
CA LEU A 190 -14.87 40.93 -0.92
C LEU A 190 -13.43 41.32 -1.20
N HIS A 191 -12.49 40.74 -0.47
CA HIS A 191 -11.06 40.88 -0.73
C HIS A 191 -10.44 39.54 -1.15
N LEU A 192 -9.71 39.55 -2.26
CA LEU A 192 -9.13 38.36 -2.93
C LEU A 192 -7.68 38.63 -3.41
N GLU A 193 -7.08 39.74 -2.99
CA GLU A 193 -5.75 40.16 -3.39
C GLU A 193 -4.62 39.33 -2.73
N LYS A 194 -3.42 39.38 -3.32
CA LYS A 194 -2.18 38.73 -2.84
C LYS A 194 -2.28 37.21 -2.64
N GLN A 195 -3.02 36.47 -3.48
CA GLN A 195 -2.94 35.00 -3.44
C GLN A 195 -1.50 34.53 -3.73
N GLN A 196 -1.06 33.46 -3.08
CA GLN A 196 0.25 32.83 -3.28
C GLN A 196 0.02 31.34 -3.54
N ILE A 197 0.05 30.95 -4.81
CA ILE A 197 -0.41 29.64 -5.27
C ILE A 197 0.81 28.84 -5.72
N THR A 198 0.98 27.62 -5.22
CA THR A 198 1.98 26.67 -5.71
C THR A 198 1.31 25.58 -6.52
N ALA A 199 1.63 25.51 -7.81
CA ALA A 199 1.16 24.46 -8.72
C ALA A 199 1.82 23.10 -8.42
N ALA A 200 1.27 22.02 -8.97
CA ALA A 200 1.90 20.71 -8.90
C ALA A 200 3.25 20.73 -9.67
N PRO A 201 4.35 20.16 -9.13
CA PRO A 201 5.65 20.18 -9.80
C PRO A 201 5.63 19.53 -11.19
N VAL A 202 6.39 20.10 -12.13
CA VAL A 202 6.53 19.60 -13.51
C VAL A 202 7.96 19.22 -13.83
N VAL A 203 8.16 18.24 -14.73
CA VAL A 203 9.49 17.82 -15.18
C VAL A 203 10.09 18.87 -16.13
N TYR A 204 11.35 19.23 -15.88
CA TYR A 204 12.13 20.17 -16.68
C TYR A 204 12.16 19.78 -18.17
N GLN A 205 11.85 20.75 -19.01
CA GLN A 205 11.95 20.69 -20.47
C GLN A 205 12.44 22.05 -20.97
N THR A 206 13.22 22.06 -22.05
CA THR A 206 13.73 23.31 -22.66
C THR A 206 12.62 24.17 -23.29
N ASN A 207 11.47 23.55 -23.60
CA ASN A 207 10.22 24.21 -23.97
C ASN A 207 9.14 23.71 -23.01
N LEU A 208 9.09 24.29 -21.81
CA LEU A 208 8.16 23.90 -20.76
C LEU A 208 6.79 24.54 -21.01
N VAL A 209 5.74 23.73 -21.06
CA VAL A 209 4.35 24.17 -21.20
C VAL A 209 3.55 23.71 -19.98
N ALA A 210 2.89 24.64 -19.29
CA ALA A 210 1.94 24.35 -18.21
C ALA A 210 0.58 24.99 -18.53
N PRO A 211 -0.55 24.37 -18.15
CA PRO A 211 -1.85 25.00 -18.23
C PRO A 211 -1.99 26.07 -17.14
N ASP A 212 -2.69 27.18 -17.44
CA ASP A 212 -3.15 28.10 -16.41
C ASP A 212 -4.16 27.37 -15.50
N ILE A 213 -3.92 27.44 -14.19
CA ILE A 213 -4.75 26.82 -13.15
C ILE A 213 -5.78 27.80 -12.55
N LEU A 214 -5.75 29.07 -12.98
CA LEU A 214 -6.60 30.12 -12.45
C LEU A 214 -8.00 30.11 -13.07
N LYS A 215 -9.01 30.37 -12.24
CA LYS A 215 -10.36 30.73 -12.68
C LYS A 215 -10.89 31.91 -11.89
N ASN A 216 -11.50 32.87 -12.60
CA ASN A 216 -12.24 33.95 -11.97
C ASN A 216 -13.61 33.49 -11.44
N ALA A 217 -14.37 34.42 -10.87
CA ALA A 217 -15.72 34.14 -10.36
C ALA A 217 -16.66 33.56 -11.44
N TYR A 218 -16.46 33.87 -12.72
CA TYR A 218 -17.28 33.37 -13.82
C TYR A 218 -16.78 32.02 -14.39
N GLY A 219 -15.73 31.43 -13.79
CA GLY A 219 -15.11 30.19 -14.26
C GLY A 219 -14.18 30.39 -15.47
N GLU A 220 -13.87 31.63 -15.82
CA GLU A 220 -13.03 31.99 -16.97
C GLU A 220 -11.54 31.98 -16.58
N VAL A 221 -10.69 31.61 -17.55
CA VAL A 221 -9.22 31.66 -17.48
C VAL A 221 -8.75 33.09 -17.13
N VAL A 222 -7.68 33.23 -16.35
CA VAL A 222 -7.20 34.54 -15.86
C VAL A 222 -5.84 34.88 -16.47
N PRO A 223 -5.78 35.68 -17.55
CA PRO A 223 -4.53 35.95 -18.24
C PRO A 223 -3.45 36.53 -17.31
N PRO A 224 -2.20 36.02 -17.37
CA PRO A 224 -1.10 36.57 -16.59
C PRO A 224 -0.79 38.01 -17.00
N THR A 225 -0.37 38.79 -16.00
CA THR A 225 0.08 40.18 -16.13
C THR A 225 1.60 40.31 -16.20
N THR A 226 2.32 39.36 -15.59
CA THR A 226 3.76 39.14 -15.73
C THR A 226 3.99 37.64 -15.93
N ILE A 227 5.11 37.26 -16.55
CA ILE A 227 5.55 35.86 -16.64
C ILE A 227 7.07 35.87 -16.46
N SER A 228 7.59 35.01 -15.58
CA SER A 228 9.03 34.90 -15.32
C SER A 228 9.79 34.37 -16.56
N ASN A 229 11.11 34.52 -16.57
CA ASN A 229 12.01 33.90 -17.56
C ASN A 229 11.61 34.16 -19.03
N ASN A 230 10.99 35.30 -19.33
CA ASN A 230 10.44 35.67 -20.66
C ASN A 230 9.41 34.66 -21.21
N GLY A 231 8.65 33.99 -20.32
CA GLY A 231 7.55 33.12 -20.72
C GLY A 231 6.43 33.86 -21.45
N THR A 232 5.57 33.09 -22.12
CA THR A 232 4.52 33.58 -23.01
C THR A 232 3.19 32.90 -22.71
N PHE A 233 2.06 33.59 -22.91
CA PHE A 233 0.73 33.05 -22.69
C PHE A 233 -0.03 32.88 -24.02
N ALA A 234 -0.53 31.67 -24.24
CA ALA A 234 -1.40 31.29 -25.35
C ALA A 234 -2.53 30.43 -24.80
N SER A 235 -3.63 31.10 -24.38
CA SER A 235 -4.72 30.52 -23.59
C SER A 235 -5.17 29.14 -24.08
N PRO A 236 -5.27 28.12 -23.20
CA PRO A 236 -5.12 28.20 -21.73
C PRO A 236 -3.68 28.05 -21.23
N ASN A 237 -2.67 27.94 -22.09
CA ASN A 237 -1.33 27.51 -21.70
C ASN A 237 -0.34 28.67 -21.51
N ILE A 238 0.65 28.45 -20.64
CA ILE A 238 1.81 29.29 -20.42
C ILE A 238 3.06 28.50 -20.81
N THR A 239 3.95 29.12 -21.57
CA THR A 239 5.10 28.47 -22.20
C THR A 239 6.39 29.22 -21.89
N TRP A 240 7.39 28.51 -21.37
CA TRP A 240 8.74 29.01 -21.09
C TRP A 240 9.78 28.30 -21.94
N ASN A 241 10.67 29.08 -22.56
CA ASN A 241 11.88 28.55 -23.19
C ASN A 241 13.02 28.66 -22.19
N LEU A 242 13.57 27.52 -21.77
CA LEU A 242 14.55 27.41 -20.69
C LEU A 242 15.85 26.82 -21.25
N ASP A 243 16.88 27.67 -21.35
CA ASP A 243 18.21 27.27 -21.84
C ASP A 243 18.98 26.35 -20.87
N SER A 244 18.57 26.34 -19.60
CA SER A 244 19.15 25.54 -18.52
C SER A 244 18.10 25.24 -17.44
N PHE A 245 18.38 24.25 -16.59
CA PHE A 245 17.54 23.96 -15.43
C PHE A 245 17.35 25.19 -14.53
N THR A 246 16.12 25.36 -14.06
CA THR A 246 15.70 26.26 -12.98
C THR A 246 14.74 25.48 -12.11
N SER A 247 14.79 25.66 -10.78
CA SER A 247 13.94 24.93 -9.82
C SER A 247 12.48 25.38 -9.84
N GLU A 248 12.18 26.52 -10.45
CA GLU A 248 10.84 27.06 -10.61
C GLU A 248 10.76 28.09 -11.74
N VAL A 249 9.52 28.36 -12.17
CA VAL A 249 9.08 29.55 -12.92
C VAL A 249 7.79 30.09 -12.29
N SER A 250 7.39 31.31 -12.62
CA SER A 250 6.20 31.93 -12.01
C SER A 250 5.47 32.92 -12.94
N TYR A 251 4.26 33.30 -12.55
CA TYR A 251 3.47 34.35 -13.21
C TYR A 251 2.59 35.11 -12.21
N ASP A 252 2.51 36.45 -12.33
CA ASP A 252 1.59 37.26 -11.54
C ASP A 252 0.29 37.52 -12.32
N PHE A 253 -0.84 37.51 -11.63
CA PHE A 253 -2.15 37.86 -12.17
C PHE A 253 -2.79 39.03 -11.41
N ASN A 254 -3.57 39.84 -12.12
CA ASN A 254 -4.37 40.92 -11.54
C ASN A 254 -5.60 41.17 -12.43
N GLN A 255 -6.75 40.63 -12.03
CA GLN A 255 -8.03 40.80 -12.73
C GLN A 255 -9.02 41.56 -11.85
N LYS A 256 -9.69 42.55 -12.44
CA LYS A 256 -10.79 43.28 -11.79
C LYS A 256 -12.11 42.65 -12.18
N ILE A 257 -12.75 42.00 -11.21
CA ILE A 257 -14.01 41.27 -11.36
C ILE A 257 -15.11 42.17 -10.81
N THR A 258 -16.21 42.34 -11.55
CA THR A 258 -17.45 42.90 -10.99
C THR A 258 -18.24 41.75 -10.36
N LEU A 259 -18.76 41.90 -9.15
CA LEU A 259 -19.69 40.92 -8.55
C LEU A 259 -21.05 41.56 -8.29
N GLY A 260 -22.06 41.10 -9.02
CA GLY A 260 -23.40 41.70 -9.00
C GLY A 260 -23.38 43.20 -9.25
N ASP A 261 -24.19 43.94 -8.50
CA ASP A 261 -24.21 45.41 -8.51
C ASP A 261 -23.19 46.02 -7.51
N ASN A 262 -22.50 45.21 -6.70
CA ASN A 262 -21.80 45.66 -5.48
C ASN A 262 -20.37 46.17 -5.72
N GLY A 263 -19.96 46.29 -6.98
CA GLY A 263 -18.70 46.96 -7.37
C GLY A 263 -17.60 46.02 -7.86
N LYS A 264 -16.35 46.48 -7.76
CA LYS A 264 -15.18 45.86 -8.41
C LYS A 264 -14.21 45.29 -7.39
N VAL A 265 -14.16 43.96 -7.33
CA VAL A 265 -13.18 43.16 -6.57
C VAL A 265 -11.90 43.02 -7.39
N THR A 266 -10.74 42.91 -6.74
CA THR A 266 -9.48 42.56 -7.42
C THR A 266 -9.07 41.14 -7.02
N PHE A 267 -9.07 40.21 -7.97
CA PHE A 267 -8.47 38.89 -7.83
C PHE A 267 -7.04 38.97 -8.35
N ALA A 268 -6.06 38.85 -7.45
CA ALA A 268 -4.66 39.10 -7.77
C ALA A 268 -3.72 38.25 -6.91
N GLY A 269 -2.57 37.89 -7.45
CA GLY A 269 -1.59 37.07 -6.77
C GLY A 269 -0.47 36.60 -7.69
N THR A 270 0.31 35.64 -7.19
CA THR A 270 1.39 34.97 -7.91
C THR A 270 1.14 33.47 -7.93
N VAL A 271 1.35 32.85 -9.09
CA VAL A 271 1.43 31.39 -9.22
C VAL A 271 2.89 31.02 -9.41
N VAL A 272 3.41 30.16 -8.52
CA VAL A 272 4.71 29.50 -8.65
C VAL A 272 4.49 28.10 -9.22
N GLN A 273 5.26 27.77 -10.26
CA GLN A 273 5.33 26.45 -10.88
C GLN A 273 6.69 25.83 -10.54
N PRO A 274 6.76 24.94 -9.55
CA PRO A 274 7.99 24.21 -9.24
C PRO A 274 8.37 23.30 -10.41
N ILE A 275 9.68 23.16 -10.62
CA ILE A 275 10.26 22.34 -11.68
C ILE A 275 11.24 21.35 -11.05
N VAL A 276 11.11 20.08 -11.41
CA VAL A 276 12.00 18.98 -11.00
C VAL A 276 12.79 18.47 -12.19
N GLU A 277 13.98 17.92 -11.96
CA GLU A 277 14.73 17.24 -13.01
C GLU A 277 13.96 15.99 -13.49
N ALA A 278 14.23 15.55 -14.73
CA ALA A 278 13.64 14.33 -15.25
C ALA A 278 14.21 13.11 -14.50
N PRO A 279 13.38 12.15 -14.06
CA PRO A 279 13.87 10.96 -13.38
C PRO A 279 14.78 10.17 -14.32
N VAL A 280 16.06 10.07 -13.96
CA VAL A 280 17.04 9.28 -14.72
C VAL A 280 16.75 7.80 -14.47
N ASN A 281 16.47 7.07 -15.54
CA ASN A 281 16.18 5.64 -15.50
C ASN A 281 17.40 4.85 -15.99
N TYR A 282 17.66 3.73 -15.33
CA TYR A 282 18.69 2.76 -15.73
C TYR A 282 18.05 1.37 -15.87
N ILE A 283 18.71 0.49 -16.62
CA ILE A 283 18.20 -0.87 -16.88
C ILE A 283 18.73 -1.84 -15.81
N THR A 284 17.81 -2.47 -15.09
CA THR A 284 18.08 -3.69 -14.32
C THR A 284 17.82 -4.89 -15.21
N THR A 285 18.80 -5.77 -15.33
CA THR A 285 18.64 -7.09 -15.96
C THR A 285 18.52 -8.15 -14.88
N PHE A 286 17.54 -9.04 -14.95
CA PHE A 286 17.44 -10.22 -14.09
C PHE A 286 17.81 -11.45 -14.91
N ASP A 287 18.85 -12.17 -14.51
CA ASP A 287 19.38 -13.35 -15.21
C ASP A 287 19.13 -14.64 -14.42
N VAL A 288 18.49 -15.62 -15.07
CA VAL A 288 18.24 -16.96 -14.54
C VAL A 288 18.83 -18.00 -15.52
N ASP A 289 20.00 -18.56 -15.19
CA ASP A 289 20.73 -19.53 -16.02
C ASP A 289 20.93 -19.06 -17.50
N GLY A 290 21.19 -17.77 -17.72
CA GLY A 290 21.35 -17.15 -19.04
C GLY A 290 20.04 -16.74 -19.71
N THR A 291 18.90 -16.90 -19.04
CA THR A 291 17.59 -16.40 -19.49
C THR A 291 17.30 -15.06 -18.81
N THR A 292 17.26 -13.98 -19.58
CA THR A 292 17.17 -12.62 -19.05
C THR A 292 15.79 -11.96 -19.21
N THR A 293 15.40 -11.19 -18.20
CA THR A 293 14.34 -10.17 -18.29
C THR A 293 14.90 -8.80 -17.88
N THR A 294 14.21 -7.70 -18.20
CA THR A 294 14.70 -6.34 -17.93
C THR A 294 13.60 -5.39 -17.45
N GLU A 295 13.94 -4.52 -16.51
CA GLU A 295 13.11 -3.42 -16.01
C GLU A 295 13.86 -2.07 -16.17
N ASN A 296 13.13 -0.96 -16.35
CA ASN A 296 13.70 0.38 -16.25
C ASN A 296 13.36 0.94 -14.86
N VAL A 297 14.37 1.20 -14.04
CA VAL A 297 14.21 1.67 -12.65
C VAL A 297 14.82 3.06 -12.52
N VAL A 298 14.17 3.93 -11.74
CA VAL A 298 14.65 5.29 -11.44
C VAL A 298 15.84 5.21 -10.49
N VAL A 299 16.88 6.02 -10.74
CA VAL A 299 18.04 6.13 -9.84
C VAL A 299 17.61 6.49 -8.41
N ASP A 300 18.31 5.95 -7.41
CA ASP A 300 18.04 6.10 -5.98
C ASP A 300 16.67 5.56 -5.49
N THR A 301 15.89 4.82 -6.30
CA THR A 301 14.70 4.08 -5.83
C THR A 301 14.99 2.59 -5.61
N LEU A 302 14.20 1.92 -4.76
CA LEU A 302 14.24 0.46 -4.63
C LEU A 302 13.81 -0.20 -5.95
N ILE A 303 14.35 -1.38 -6.22
CA ILE A 303 13.94 -2.26 -7.34
C ILE A 303 12.76 -3.12 -6.87
N THR A 304 11.83 -3.48 -7.76
CA THR A 304 10.78 -4.46 -7.43
C THR A 304 11.38 -5.87 -7.46
N GLU A 305 11.23 -6.64 -6.39
CA GLU A 305 11.67 -8.05 -6.40
C GLU A 305 10.84 -8.86 -7.42
N PRO A 306 11.48 -9.56 -8.38
CA PRO A 306 10.78 -10.43 -9.32
C PRO A 306 10.33 -11.72 -8.64
N ALA A 307 9.37 -12.43 -9.25
CA ALA A 307 8.91 -13.73 -8.73
C ALA A 307 10.07 -14.73 -8.60
N GLU A 308 10.14 -15.44 -7.47
CA GLU A 308 11.18 -16.45 -7.17
C GLU A 308 11.36 -17.44 -8.33
N PRO A 309 12.55 -17.54 -8.94
CA PRO A 309 12.80 -18.48 -10.02
C PRO A 309 12.96 -19.90 -9.48
N THR A 310 12.49 -20.89 -10.25
CA THR A 310 12.51 -22.31 -9.82
C THR A 310 13.40 -23.15 -10.75
N LYS A 311 14.13 -24.10 -10.15
CA LYS A 311 15.12 -24.94 -10.83
C LYS A 311 15.09 -26.35 -10.26
N GLU A 312 14.88 -27.36 -11.11
CA GLU A 312 14.65 -28.74 -10.67
C GLU A 312 15.84 -29.29 -9.88
N GLY A 313 15.60 -29.69 -8.62
CA GLY A 313 16.61 -30.26 -7.72
C GLY A 313 17.58 -29.25 -7.12
N TYR A 314 17.22 -27.96 -7.11
CA TYR A 314 17.94 -26.89 -6.41
C TYR A 314 16.97 -26.08 -5.53
N THR A 315 17.50 -25.30 -4.61
CA THR A 315 16.79 -24.27 -3.84
C THR A 315 17.32 -22.90 -4.25
N PHE A 316 16.41 -21.99 -4.63
CA PHE A 316 16.75 -20.60 -4.90
C PHE A 316 17.39 -19.97 -3.66
N SER A 317 18.49 -19.23 -3.87
CA SER A 317 19.36 -18.75 -2.79
C SER A 317 19.47 -17.22 -2.73
N GLY A 318 18.70 -16.49 -3.55
CA GLY A 318 18.73 -15.03 -3.63
C GLY A 318 19.21 -14.50 -4.99
N TRP A 319 19.07 -13.19 -5.16
CA TRP A 319 19.57 -12.42 -6.31
C TRP A 319 20.92 -11.77 -5.95
N TYR A 320 21.92 -11.89 -6.82
CA TYR A 320 23.29 -11.46 -6.53
C TYR A 320 23.86 -10.53 -7.61
N ASP A 321 24.78 -9.64 -7.23
CA ASP A 321 25.46 -8.71 -8.16
C ASP A 321 26.47 -9.37 -9.13
N ALA A 322 26.66 -10.69 -9.03
CA ALA A 322 27.54 -11.48 -9.88
C ALA A 322 26.95 -12.87 -10.18
N GLU A 323 27.35 -13.45 -11.32
CA GLU A 323 26.92 -14.79 -11.79
C GLU A 323 27.29 -15.92 -10.80
N THR A 324 28.38 -15.76 -10.06
CA THR A 324 28.78 -16.68 -8.97
C THR A 324 29.37 -15.91 -7.79
N GLY A 325 28.86 -16.16 -6.57
CA GLY A 325 29.24 -15.39 -5.40
C GLY A 325 28.69 -13.96 -5.45
N GLY A 326 29.54 -12.95 -5.28
CA GLY A 326 29.10 -11.55 -5.21
C GLY A 326 28.42 -11.19 -3.89
N ASN A 327 27.67 -10.10 -3.90
CA ASN A 327 26.82 -9.65 -2.80
C ASN A 327 25.36 -9.97 -3.12
N GLU A 328 24.59 -10.39 -2.11
CA GLU A 328 23.14 -10.56 -2.21
C GLU A 328 22.46 -9.19 -2.22
N TRP A 329 21.45 -9.01 -3.08
CA TRP A 329 20.74 -7.74 -3.27
C TRP A 329 19.50 -7.65 -2.37
N ASP A 330 19.48 -6.70 -1.43
CA ASP A 330 18.35 -6.49 -0.52
C ASP A 330 17.33 -5.54 -1.15
N PHE A 331 16.26 -6.08 -1.75
CA PHE A 331 15.19 -5.28 -2.38
C PHE A 331 14.45 -4.33 -1.42
N ALA A 332 14.60 -4.47 -0.10
CA ALA A 332 14.03 -3.54 0.89
C ALA A 332 14.96 -2.37 1.25
N VAL A 333 16.25 -2.44 0.90
CA VAL A 333 17.28 -1.47 1.31
C VAL A 333 18.10 -0.92 0.14
N ASP A 334 18.51 -1.78 -0.79
CA ASP A 334 19.38 -1.44 -1.91
C ASP A 334 18.64 -0.71 -3.03
N LYS A 335 19.29 0.35 -3.52
CA LYS A 335 18.72 1.34 -4.44
C LYS A 335 19.41 1.28 -5.80
N MET A 336 18.65 1.53 -6.85
CA MET A 336 19.16 1.57 -8.21
C MET A 336 20.30 2.61 -8.34
N PRO A 337 21.53 2.20 -8.69
CA PRO A 337 22.67 3.10 -8.85
C PRO A 337 22.58 3.87 -10.17
N ALA A 338 23.47 4.84 -10.36
CA ALA A 338 23.59 5.64 -11.59
C ALA A 338 24.23 4.87 -12.78
N THR A 339 23.89 3.58 -12.94
CA THR A 339 24.35 2.70 -14.02
C THR A 339 23.35 1.55 -14.24
N ASN A 340 23.33 1.00 -15.45
CA ASN A 340 22.69 -0.30 -15.69
C ASN A 340 23.39 -1.40 -14.89
N MET A 341 22.65 -2.45 -14.52
CA MET A 341 23.15 -3.61 -13.77
C MET A 341 22.58 -4.94 -14.30
N THR A 342 23.14 -6.04 -13.80
CA THR A 342 22.53 -7.38 -13.87
C THR A 342 22.52 -7.99 -12.48
N LEU A 343 21.37 -8.54 -12.08
CA LEU A 343 21.20 -9.37 -10.90
C LEU A 343 21.01 -10.83 -11.34
N TYR A 344 21.76 -11.74 -10.72
CA TYR A 344 21.82 -13.15 -11.09
C TYR A 344 21.13 -14.01 -10.03
N ALA A 345 20.22 -14.88 -10.45
CA ALA A 345 19.59 -15.85 -9.57
C ALA A 345 20.56 -16.99 -9.23
N GLN A 346 20.97 -17.10 -7.97
CA GLN A 346 21.85 -18.19 -7.52
C GLN A 346 21.05 -19.31 -6.85
N PHE A 347 21.60 -20.53 -6.92
CA PHE A 347 20.89 -21.76 -6.60
C PHE A 347 21.80 -22.75 -5.86
N THR A 348 21.38 -23.17 -4.68
CA THR A 348 22.04 -24.24 -3.90
C THR A 348 21.51 -25.59 -4.35
N ILE A 349 22.39 -26.57 -4.58
CA ILE A 349 21.97 -27.92 -4.99
C ILE A 349 21.29 -28.67 -3.84
N ASN A 350 20.16 -29.32 -4.13
CA ASN A 350 19.44 -30.10 -3.12
C ASN A 350 20.12 -31.43 -2.87
N SER A 351 19.91 -31.97 -1.67
CA SER A 351 20.50 -33.24 -1.24
C SER A 351 19.48 -34.09 -0.50
N TYR A 352 19.31 -35.31 -0.97
CA TYR A 352 18.20 -36.22 -0.67
C TYR A 352 18.72 -37.50 0.03
N THR A 353 17.81 -38.25 0.65
CA THR A 353 18.15 -39.48 1.41
C THR A 353 17.90 -40.74 0.58
N ALA A 354 18.95 -41.52 0.35
CA ALA A 354 18.84 -42.92 -0.06
C ALA A 354 18.78 -43.81 1.18
N THR A 355 17.72 -44.59 1.33
CA THR A 355 17.52 -45.54 2.43
C THR A 355 17.73 -46.96 1.92
N PHE A 356 18.57 -47.75 2.56
CA PHE A 356 18.83 -49.16 2.25
C PHE A 356 18.11 -50.07 3.25
N ASP A 357 17.07 -50.80 2.82
CA ASP A 357 16.27 -51.75 3.64
C ASP A 357 16.78 -53.19 3.46
N VAL A 358 17.16 -53.82 4.57
CA VAL A 358 17.49 -55.25 4.68
C VAL A 358 16.49 -55.90 5.64
N ASP A 359 15.45 -56.54 5.09
CA ASP A 359 14.36 -57.21 5.83
C ASP A 359 13.63 -56.31 6.86
N GLY A 360 13.74 -54.98 6.74
CA GLY A 360 13.18 -53.99 7.67
C GLY A 360 14.19 -53.29 8.59
N GLU A 361 15.46 -53.70 8.62
CA GLU A 361 16.54 -52.88 9.20
C GLU A 361 17.06 -51.90 8.13
N THR A 362 17.29 -50.63 8.50
CA THR A 362 17.63 -49.58 7.54
C THR A 362 18.94 -48.86 7.82
N THR A 363 19.63 -48.44 6.75
CA THR A 363 20.76 -47.51 6.81
C THR A 363 20.62 -46.43 5.74
N ASN A 364 21.12 -45.21 5.99
CA ASN A 364 20.85 -44.05 5.13
C ASN A 364 22.14 -43.43 4.59
N GLN A 365 22.15 -43.07 3.31
CA GLN A 365 23.14 -42.18 2.69
C GLN A 365 22.43 -40.88 2.27
N LYS A 366 23.02 -39.72 2.57
CA LYS A 366 22.59 -38.44 2.00
C LYS A 366 23.45 -38.13 0.77
N VAL A 367 22.81 -37.79 -0.35
CA VAL A 367 23.44 -37.64 -1.67
C VAL A 367 22.88 -36.40 -2.37
N ASP A 368 23.75 -35.61 -3.02
CA ASP A 368 23.34 -34.44 -3.80
C ASP A 368 22.57 -34.85 -5.06
N TYR A 369 21.68 -33.98 -5.53
CA TYR A 369 20.91 -34.20 -6.75
C TYR A 369 21.83 -34.52 -7.94
N GLN A 370 21.43 -35.47 -8.78
CA GLN A 370 22.20 -35.95 -9.95
C GLN A 370 23.57 -36.59 -9.66
N ALA A 371 23.99 -36.75 -8.39
CA ALA A 371 25.17 -37.51 -8.01
C ALA A 371 24.88 -39.02 -7.89
N LEU A 372 25.93 -39.84 -7.90
CA LEU A 372 25.82 -41.30 -7.72
C LEU A 372 25.83 -41.67 -6.24
N LEU A 373 25.10 -42.74 -5.89
CA LEU A 373 25.14 -43.34 -4.55
C LEU A 373 26.45 -44.12 -4.37
N GLN A 374 26.86 -44.31 -3.12
CA GLN A 374 27.91 -45.26 -2.78
C GLN A 374 27.25 -46.62 -2.53
N GLU A 375 27.72 -47.67 -3.21
CA GLU A 375 27.21 -49.03 -2.96
C GLU A 375 27.55 -49.46 -1.51
N PRO A 376 26.55 -49.85 -0.70
CA PRO A 376 26.80 -50.36 0.65
C PRO A 376 27.32 -51.80 0.60
N THR A 377 28.03 -52.23 1.65
CA THR A 377 28.50 -53.61 1.79
C THR A 377 27.35 -54.61 1.60
N ALA A 378 27.50 -55.55 0.66
CA ALA A 378 26.48 -56.54 0.33
C ALA A 378 26.00 -57.32 1.59
N PRO A 379 24.70 -57.30 1.92
CA PRO A 379 24.19 -57.90 3.15
C PRO A 379 24.16 -59.43 3.09
N THR A 380 24.39 -60.07 4.23
CA THR A 380 24.46 -61.53 4.37
C THR A 380 23.22 -62.08 5.08
N LYS A 381 22.65 -63.19 4.58
CA LYS A 381 21.44 -63.82 5.13
C LYS A 381 21.54 -65.34 5.07
N ASP A 382 21.42 -66.00 6.23
CA ASP A 382 21.64 -67.46 6.36
C ASP A 382 20.71 -68.28 5.47
N GLY A 383 21.30 -69.13 4.62
CA GLY A 383 20.56 -69.95 3.66
C GLY A 383 20.11 -69.22 2.39
N TYR A 384 20.57 -68.00 2.15
CA TYR A 384 20.28 -67.20 0.95
C TYR A 384 21.58 -66.67 0.29
N THR A 385 21.44 -66.20 -0.95
CA THR A 385 22.45 -65.47 -1.73
C THR A 385 21.89 -64.10 -2.07
N PHE A 386 22.65 -63.02 -1.80
CA PHE A 386 22.28 -61.66 -2.19
C PHE A 386 22.30 -61.51 -3.72
N VAL A 387 21.33 -60.76 -4.26
CA VAL A 387 21.12 -60.58 -5.71
C VAL A 387 21.46 -59.17 -6.15
N GLY A 388 21.03 -58.17 -5.38
CA GLY A 388 21.16 -56.75 -5.74
C GLY A 388 20.21 -55.86 -4.93
N TRP A 389 20.30 -54.56 -5.14
CA TRP A 389 19.44 -53.53 -4.55
C TRP A 389 18.35 -53.12 -5.53
N TYR A 390 17.10 -52.97 -5.08
CA TYR A 390 15.96 -52.70 -5.96
C TYR A 390 15.07 -51.56 -5.47
N ASP A 391 14.52 -50.77 -6.39
CA ASP A 391 13.65 -49.61 -6.11
C ASP A 391 12.31 -49.94 -5.41
N ALA A 392 11.92 -51.23 -5.36
CA ALA A 392 10.69 -51.70 -4.74
C ALA A 392 10.87 -53.01 -3.96
N LYS A 393 10.16 -53.11 -2.83
CA LYS A 393 10.17 -54.28 -1.92
C LYS A 393 9.73 -55.58 -2.61
N THR A 394 8.90 -55.48 -3.65
CA THR A 394 8.50 -56.59 -4.54
C THR A 394 8.39 -56.07 -5.98
N GLY A 395 9.01 -56.75 -6.96
CA GLY A 395 9.10 -56.25 -8.34
C GLY A 395 10.22 -55.21 -8.49
N GLY A 396 9.97 -54.13 -9.22
CA GLY A 396 10.91 -53.01 -9.33
C GLY A 396 12.16 -53.25 -10.19
N THR A 397 12.94 -52.18 -10.37
CA THR A 397 14.19 -52.13 -11.12
C THR A 397 15.38 -52.36 -10.20
N GLU A 398 16.44 -52.99 -10.70
CA GLU A 398 17.72 -53.08 -9.99
C GLU A 398 18.47 -51.73 -10.07
N TRP A 399 19.04 -51.28 -8.96
CA TRP A 399 19.74 -50.01 -8.88
C TRP A 399 21.21 -50.16 -9.28
N ASP A 400 21.55 -49.65 -10.47
CA ASP A 400 22.94 -49.62 -10.94
C ASP A 400 23.69 -48.43 -10.33
N PHE A 401 24.55 -48.67 -9.34
CA PHE A 401 25.35 -47.63 -8.68
C PHE A 401 26.36 -46.92 -9.59
N ALA A 402 26.67 -47.46 -10.78
CA ALA A 402 27.56 -46.82 -11.74
C ALA A 402 26.85 -45.81 -12.67
N THR A 403 25.53 -45.88 -12.82
CA THR A 403 24.77 -45.01 -13.75
C THR A 403 23.51 -44.36 -13.15
N SER A 404 22.93 -44.95 -12.11
CA SER A 404 21.71 -44.48 -11.46
C SER A 404 22.03 -43.36 -10.46
N LYS A 405 21.43 -42.20 -10.70
CA LYS A 405 21.68 -40.96 -9.96
C LYS A 405 20.57 -40.65 -8.97
N MET A 406 20.90 -39.88 -7.93
CA MET A 406 19.92 -39.41 -6.96
C MET A 406 18.86 -38.51 -7.64
N PRO A 407 17.55 -38.85 -7.53
CA PRO A 407 16.46 -38.08 -8.12
C PRO A 407 16.08 -36.89 -7.22
N THR A 408 14.99 -36.19 -7.56
CA THR A 408 14.43 -35.03 -6.84
C THR A 408 13.65 -35.38 -5.56
N SER A 409 13.82 -36.59 -5.04
CA SER A 409 13.15 -37.08 -3.83
C SER A 409 13.99 -38.14 -3.10
N ASP A 410 13.71 -38.35 -1.81
CA ASP A 410 14.23 -39.48 -1.05
C ASP A 410 13.77 -40.82 -1.68
N ILE A 411 14.62 -41.85 -1.62
CA ILE A 411 14.37 -43.17 -2.19
C ILE A 411 14.60 -44.28 -1.16
N THR A 412 14.00 -45.45 -1.38
CA THR A 412 14.29 -46.66 -0.60
C THR A 412 14.68 -47.80 -1.53
N LEU A 413 15.86 -48.37 -1.31
CA LEU A 413 16.42 -49.49 -2.05
C LEU A 413 16.38 -50.74 -1.15
N TYR A 414 15.78 -51.81 -1.65
CA TYR A 414 15.52 -53.04 -0.89
C TYR A 414 16.49 -54.14 -1.30
N ALA A 415 17.13 -54.78 -0.32
CA ALA A 415 18.03 -55.90 -0.55
C ALA A 415 17.27 -57.15 -1.04
N ARG A 416 17.68 -57.70 -2.18
CA ARG A 416 17.05 -58.90 -2.77
C ARG A 416 17.89 -60.15 -2.54
N PHE A 417 17.22 -61.26 -2.26
CA PHE A 417 17.84 -62.53 -1.89
C PHE A 417 17.20 -63.73 -2.60
N THR A 418 18.01 -64.65 -3.09
CA THR A 418 17.59 -65.96 -3.62
C THR A 418 17.91 -67.06 -2.61
N LYS A 419 17.00 -68.01 -2.38
CA LYS A 419 17.21 -69.11 -1.42
C LYS A 419 18.20 -70.13 -1.98
N ASN A 420 19.17 -70.56 -1.15
CA ASN A 420 20.18 -71.54 -1.53
C ASN A 420 19.56 -72.96 -1.61
N PRO A 421 20.01 -73.83 -2.53
CA PRO A 421 19.49 -75.19 -2.66
C PRO A 421 19.84 -76.02 -1.42
N SER A 422 18.85 -76.73 -0.89
CA SER A 422 19.01 -77.57 0.31
C SER A 422 19.76 -78.87 -0.01
N SER A 423 20.92 -79.07 0.61
CA SER A 423 21.71 -80.30 0.51
C SER A 423 21.15 -81.41 1.40
N ASP A 424 20.11 -82.10 0.94
CA ASP A 424 19.68 -83.39 1.49
C ASP A 424 20.18 -84.51 0.55
N ASN A 425 20.89 -85.49 1.10
CA ASN A 425 21.60 -86.51 0.32
C ASN A 425 21.81 -87.79 1.15
N SER A 426 20.74 -88.55 1.38
CA SER A 426 20.79 -89.84 2.08
C SER A 426 21.03 -91.00 1.10
N GLN A 427 22.08 -91.79 1.36
CA GLN A 427 22.60 -92.82 0.45
C GLN A 427 22.56 -94.23 1.08
N THR A 428 21.84 -95.17 0.47
CA THR A 428 22.00 -96.61 0.72
C THR A 428 21.81 -97.44 -0.56
N ALA A 429 22.66 -98.45 -0.74
CA ALA A 429 22.66 -99.44 -1.83
C ALA A 429 23.00 -100.84 -1.21
N PRO A 430 23.17 -101.96 -1.95
CA PRO A 430 22.98 -102.18 -3.39
C PRO A 430 22.19 -103.47 -3.80
N GLY A 431 21.59 -103.42 -4.99
CA GLY A 431 21.53 -104.48 -6.05
C GLY A 431 21.18 -105.96 -5.79
N LYS A 432 20.28 -106.50 -6.62
CA LYS A 432 20.48 -107.80 -7.32
C LYS A 432 19.58 -108.05 -8.54
N ASP A 433 20.24 -108.27 -9.68
CA ASP A 433 20.00 -109.24 -10.77
C ASP A 433 18.61 -109.41 -11.44
N ASP A 434 18.43 -108.72 -12.59
CA ASP A 434 18.45 -109.32 -13.95
C ASP A 434 17.34 -110.32 -14.44
N LYS A 435 16.40 -109.85 -15.31
CA LYS A 435 16.29 -110.30 -16.75
C LYS A 435 15.11 -109.75 -17.59
N ASN A 436 15.44 -109.41 -18.84
CA ASN A 436 14.70 -109.57 -20.12
C ASN A 436 13.33 -108.91 -20.46
N ASP A 437 13.41 -107.91 -21.36
CA ASP A 437 12.97 -107.98 -22.79
C ASP A 437 11.56 -107.47 -23.24
N LYS A 438 11.59 -106.52 -24.21
CA LYS A 438 10.50 -105.93 -25.05
C LYS A 438 9.38 -105.13 -24.36
N ASP A 439 8.69 -104.19 -25.03
CA ASP A 439 8.78 -103.73 -26.44
C ASP A 439 8.62 -102.20 -26.62
N LYS A 440 8.69 -101.75 -27.88
CA LYS A 440 8.83 -100.38 -28.40
C LYS A 440 7.51 -99.85 -28.99
N LEU A 441 7.21 -98.54 -28.84
CA LEU A 441 6.53 -97.72 -29.87
C LEU A 441 6.55 -96.19 -29.61
N THR A 442 6.28 -95.43 -30.67
CA THR A 442 6.39 -93.95 -30.83
C THR A 442 5.41 -93.49 -31.94
N ILE A 443 5.14 -92.22 -32.29
CA ILE A 443 5.86 -90.94 -32.08
C ILE A 443 4.85 -89.86 -31.55
N LYS A 444 4.77 -88.55 -31.87
CA LYS A 444 5.39 -87.60 -32.84
C LYS A 444 5.31 -86.15 -32.31
N ALA A 445 6.00 -85.20 -32.98
CA ALA A 445 5.89 -83.75 -32.84
C ALA A 445 5.65 -83.06 -34.21
N ASN A 446 5.38 -81.74 -34.21
CA ASN A 446 5.45 -80.71 -35.29
C ASN A 446 4.67 -79.44 -34.83
N ASP A 447 4.93 -78.19 -35.24
CA ASP A 447 6.09 -77.59 -35.93
C ASP A 447 6.11 -76.03 -35.84
N SER A 448 7.27 -75.42 -36.16
CA SER A 448 7.58 -74.06 -36.65
C SER A 448 6.98 -72.73 -36.10
N ALA A 449 7.88 -71.75 -35.98
CA ALA A 449 7.76 -70.34 -35.61
C ALA A 449 7.13 -69.37 -36.64
N ASP A 450 6.95 -68.09 -36.24
CA ASP A 450 7.56 -66.91 -36.89
C ASP A 450 7.65 -65.69 -35.93
N ALA A 451 8.26 -64.56 -36.34
CA ALA A 451 8.47 -63.34 -35.54
C ALA A 451 8.29 -62.03 -36.35
N THR A 452 8.12 -60.88 -35.68
CA THR A 452 8.26 -59.54 -36.30
C THR A 452 8.46 -58.44 -35.24
N SER A 453 8.99 -57.27 -35.64
CA SER A 453 9.31 -56.14 -34.74
C SER A 453 8.59 -54.84 -35.14
N THR A 454 8.55 -53.85 -34.24
CA THR A 454 8.46 -52.42 -34.61
C THR A 454 8.94 -51.50 -33.47
N LYS A 455 8.91 -50.18 -33.66
CA LYS A 455 9.83 -49.20 -33.02
C LYS A 455 9.10 -47.91 -32.56
N LEU A 456 9.64 -47.23 -31.52
CA LEU A 456 9.15 -45.95 -30.95
C LEU A 456 9.01 -44.81 -31.98
N PRO A 457 8.15 -43.79 -31.72
CA PRO A 457 8.68 -42.52 -31.16
C PRO A 457 7.79 -41.71 -30.17
N LYS A 458 8.46 -41.12 -29.17
CA LYS A 458 8.37 -39.75 -28.57
C LYS A 458 7.11 -38.84 -28.61
N THR A 459 6.78 -38.30 -27.42
CA THR A 459 6.44 -36.89 -27.01
C THR A 459 5.47 -36.00 -27.82
N SER A 460 4.40 -35.49 -27.19
CA SER A 460 4.28 -34.09 -26.66
C SER A 460 2.84 -33.69 -26.28
N ASP A 461 2.71 -33.01 -25.13
CA ASP A 461 1.83 -31.87 -24.75
C ASP A 461 0.28 -31.86 -24.89
N ASP A 462 -0.33 -31.27 -23.85
CA ASP A 462 -1.59 -30.48 -23.76
C ASP A 462 -2.92 -31.02 -24.36
N SER A 463 -4.08 -31.00 -23.68
CA SER A 463 -4.52 -30.33 -22.44
C SER A 463 -6.03 -30.59 -22.23
N SER A 464 -6.53 -30.34 -21.03
CA SER A 464 -7.95 -30.10 -20.68
C SER A 464 -9.00 -31.22 -20.85
N MET A 465 -9.44 -31.77 -19.71
CA MET A 465 -10.85 -31.63 -19.26
C MET A 465 -10.95 -31.97 -17.77
N ILE A 466 -11.63 -31.12 -16.99
CA ILE A 466 -11.73 -31.19 -15.52
C ILE A 466 -13.11 -31.73 -15.11
N PRO A 467 -13.20 -32.51 -14.02
CA PRO A 467 -14.37 -32.48 -13.15
C PRO A 467 -14.05 -31.88 -11.77
N THR A 468 -14.91 -30.96 -11.33
CA THR A 468 -14.79 -30.12 -10.13
C THR A 468 -14.96 -30.91 -8.82
N ILE A 469 -14.18 -30.58 -7.79
CA ILE A 469 -14.59 -30.74 -6.38
C ILE A 469 -14.37 -29.42 -5.63
N LEU A 470 -15.28 -29.13 -4.69
CA LEU A 470 -15.40 -27.85 -3.99
C LEU A 470 -14.43 -27.75 -2.80
N GLY A 471 -13.79 -26.59 -2.64
CA GLY A 471 -12.96 -26.26 -1.47
C GLY A 471 -13.02 -24.76 -1.16
N THR A 472 -13.82 -24.37 -0.17
CA THR A 472 -14.05 -22.95 0.17
C THR A 472 -13.07 -22.43 1.21
N LEU A 473 -12.40 -21.31 0.92
CA LEU A 473 -11.86 -20.41 1.95
C LEU A 473 -11.92 -18.94 1.49
N PHE A 474 -11.92 -18.01 2.44
CA PHE A 474 -12.16 -16.58 2.20
C PHE A 474 -10.90 -15.83 1.76
N ILE A 475 -11.06 -14.88 0.82
CA ILE A 475 -10.13 -13.76 0.59
C ILE A 475 -10.96 -12.47 0.53
N GLY A 476 -10.42 -11.37 1.07
CA GLY A 476 -11.09 -10.07 1.14
C GLY A 476 -11.22 -9.37 -0.21
N GLY A 477 -12.27 -8.55 -0.37
CA GLY A 477 -12.56 -7.86 -1.63
C GLY A 477 -11.87 -6.49 -1.76
N ALA A 478 -11.14 -6.29 -2.84
CA ALA A 478 -10.81 -4.96 -3.35
C ALA A 478 -11.84 -4.55 -4.42
N ILE A 479 -12.55 -3.43 -4.22
CA ILE A 479 -13.61 -2.98 -5.13
C ILE A 479 -13.00 -2.05 -6.19
N LEU A 480 -12.88 -2.53 -7.43
CA LEU A 480 -12.34 -1.78 -8.56
C LEU A 480 -13.49 -1.27 -9.47
N ILE A 481 -13.80 0.02 -9.37
CA ILE A 481 -14.98 0.63 -10.02
C ILE A 481 -14.69 0.98 -11.50
N LEU A 482 -14.99 0.05 -12.40
CA LEU A 482 -14.99 0.30 -13.85
C LEU A 482 -16.23 1.10 -14.28
N ARG A 483 -16.09 2.42 -14.40
CA ARG A 483 -17.15 3.36 -14.77
C ARG A 483 -17.48 3.29 -16.27
N LYS A 484 -18.39 2.38 -16.64
CA LYS A 484 -18.82 2.16 -18.05
C LYS A 484 -19.44 3.43 -18.65
N LYS A 485 -18.83 3.95 -19.72
CA LYS A 485 -19.27 5.17 -20.42
C LYS A 485 -20.34 4.83 -21.47
N THR A 486 -21.61 5.14 -21.18
CA THR A 486 -22.72 4.91 -22.11
C THR A 486 -22.90 6.12 -23.02
N THR A 487 -22.57 5.98 -24.30
CA THR A 487 -22.94 6.96 -25.34
C THR A 487 -24.33 6.61 -25.86
N ASN A 488 -25.26 7.55 -25.82
CA ASN A 488 -26.53 7.46 -26.55
C ASN A 488 -26.54 8.48 -27.70
N ILE A 489 -27.32 8.13 -28.72
CA ILE A 489 -27.73 8.98 -29.85
C ILE A 489 -29.09 9.60 -29.48
#